data_AF-A0A518DXY9-F1
#
_entry.id   AF-A0A518DXY9-F1
#
_cell.length_a   1.000
_cell.length_b   1.000
_cell.length_c   1.000
_cell.angle_alpha   90.00
_cell.angle_beta   90.00
_cell.angle_gamma   90.00
#
_symmetry.space_group_name_H-M   'P 1'
#
loop_
_entity.id
_entity.type
_entity.pdbx_description
1 polymer ?
#
loop_
_entity_poly.entity_id
_entity_poly.type
_entity_poly.pdbx_seq_one_letter_code
_entity_poly.pdbx_strand_id
1 'polypeptide(L)'
;MSFVFINKESANKGLRRVALAQIDTALVEIHDQELPRETIVHQVRKHCKKLRGLLRLVRPALGKTYAEENAHFREAASQLSQARDAATVLTAFDKLRDHFAQLLEPSALAAIRATLETRRNQIAAAEGDVDQRLAAFEKQMRAARERIGDWKLSEKGFAAFGGGFKKTYQAGREAMQVALDEPTAHNLHEWRKHAKYHWYHVRLLVQMWPKNFKGRRRQLKELADLLGDDHDLANLRGLITPAEAPLEPAHELLFALIDQRRRTLHEAAFALGKELYAASPDKLTRQLKKQYRR
;
A
#
# COMPACT_ATOMS: atom_id res chain seq x y z
N MET A 1 8.94 -11.54 -13.68
CA MET A 1 8.82 -11.74 -12.22
C MET A 1 9.90 -10.95 -11.46
N SER A 2 9.72 -9.64 -11.23
CA SER A 2 10.82 -8.73 -10.82
C SER A 2 10.95 -8.41 -9.32
N PHE A 3 10.00 -8.81 -8.46
CA PHE A 3 9.95 -8.39 -7.04
C PHE A 3 10.10 -9.55 -6.05
N VAL A 4 11.21 -10.26 -6.14
CA VAL A 4 11.61 -11.37 -5.27
C VAL A 4 13.13 -11.41 -5.14
N PHE A 5 13.66 -11.87 -4.02
CA PHE A 5 15.03 -12.35 -3.91
C PHE A 5 15.11 -13.82 -4.35
N ILE A 6 16.15 -14.15 -5.11
CA ILE A 6 16.39 -15.47 -5.70
C ILE A 6 17.29 -16.29 -4.77
N ASN A 7 17.03 -17.59 -4.67
CA ASN A 7 17.89 -18.49 -3.89
C ASN A 7 19.33 -18.48 -4.46
N LYS A 8 20.32 -18.55 -3.56
CA LYS A 8 21.76 -18.55 -3.86
C LYS A 8 22.33 -17.24 -4.43
N GLU A 9 21.52 -16.20 -4.68
CA GLU A 9 22.06 -14.86 -4.98
C GLU A 9 22.48 -14.14 -3.68
N SER A 10 23.51 -13.30 -3.75
CA SER A 10 23.89 -12.49 -2.58
C SER A 10 22.82 -11.43 -2.29
N ALA A 11 22.60 -11.11 -1.00
CA ALA A 11 21.62 -10.10 -0.61
C ALA A 11 21.86 -8.74 -1.30
N ASN A 12 23.13 -8.36 -1.48
CA ASN A 12 23.49 -7.11 -2.16
C ASN A 12 23.14 -7.16 -3.66
N LYS A 13 23.41 -8.29 -4.34
CA LYS A 13 23.04 -8.48 -5.76
C LYS A 13 21.52 -8.46 -5.93
N GLY A 14 20.79 -9.17 -5.06
CA GLY A 14 19.33 -9.19 -5.09
C GLY A 14 18.70 -7.83 -4.82
N LEU A 15 19.24 -7.07 -3.86
CA LEU A 15 18.80 -5.71 -3.55
C LEU A 15 18.86 -4.81 -4.79
N ARG A 16 20.03 -4.75 -5.42
CA ARG A 16 20.26 -3.92 -6.61
C ARG A 16 19.40 -4.37 -7.78
N ARG A 17 19.35 -5.68 -8.05
CA ARG A 17 18.54 -6.25 -9.12
C ARG A 17 17.05 -5.93 -8.98
N VAL A 18 16.49 -6.13 -7.78
CA VAL A 18 15.06 -5.85 -7.53
C VAL A 18 14.78 -4.35 -7.63
N ALA A 19 15.68 -3.50 -7.12
CA ALA A 19 15.54 -2.05 -7.20
C ALA A 19 15.57 -1.56 -8.65
N LEU A 20 16.59 -1.95 -9.42
CA LEU A 20 16.70 -1.64 -10.85
C LEU A 20 15.47 -2.10 -11.61
N ALA A 21 15.03 -3.34 -11.40
CA ALA A 21 13.85 -3.85 -12.09
C ALA A 21 12.55 -3.09 -11.74
N GLN A 22 12.40 -2.54 -10.53
CA GLN A 22 11.24 -1.69 -10.22
C GLN A 22 11.36 -0.30 -10.84
N ILE A 23 12.56 0.28 -10.88
CA ILE A 23 12.79 1.59 -11.52
C ILE A 23 12.61 1.48 -13.04
N ASP A 24 13.23 0.49 -13.68
CA ASP A 24 13.17 0.30 -15.13
C ASP A 24 11.73 0.03 -15.59
N THR A 25 10.96 -0.78 -14.86
CA THR A 25 9.53 -0.96 -15.17
C THR A 25 8.74 0.35 -14.98
N ALA A 26 9.00 1.13 -13.92
CA ALA A 26 8.32 2.40 -13.74
C ALA A 26 8.65 3.40 -14.87
N LEU A 27 9.90 3.42 -15.33
CA LEU A 27 10.32 4.26 -16.46
C LEU A 27 9.64 3.83 -17.78
N VAL A 28 9.40 2.54 -17.99
CA VAL A 28 8.63 2.05 -19.14
C VAL A 28 7.15 2.44 -19.01
N GLU A 29 6.53 2.21 -17.85
CA GLU A 29 5.10 2.49 -17.60
C GLU A 29 4.75 3.98 -17.76
N ILE A 30 5.69 4.92 -17.51
CA ILE A 30 5.47 6.37 -17.73
C ILE A 30 5.18 6.70 -19.20
N HIS A 31 5.81 5.96 -20.12
CA HIS A 31 5.72 6.23 -21.57
C HIS A 31 4.61 5.43 -22.25
N ASP A 32 3.76 4.73 -21.48
CA ASP A 32 2.61 4.00 -22.02
C ASP A 32 1.56 5.00 -22.53
N GLN A 33 1.32 4.99 -23.85
CA GLN A 33 0.38 5.89 -24.51
C GLN A 33 -1.05 5.35 -24.54
N GLU A 34 -1.24 4.06 -24.26
CA GLU A 34 -2.57 3.42 -24.29
C GLU A 34 -3.32 3.57 -22.95
N LEU A 35 -2.60 3.92 -21.88
CA LEU A 35 -3.17 4.04 -20.55
C LEU A 35 -3.55 5.49 -20.20
N PRO A 36 -4.70 5.70 -19.52
CA PRO A 36 -5.02 6.98 -18.90
C PRO A 36 -3.92 7.41 -17.93
N ARG A 37 -3.64 8.72 -17.86
CA ARG A 37 -2.59 9.28 -16.98
C ARG A 37 -2.78 8.91 -15.51
N GLU A 38 -4.03 8.85 -15.04
CA GLU A 38 -4.35 8.38 -13.68
C GLU A 38 -3.87 6.95 -13.44
N THR A 39 -4.06 6.05 -14.41
CA THR A 39 -3.59 4.67 -14.34
C THR A 39 -2.07 4.61 -14.29
N ILE A 40 -1.38 5.39 -15.13
CA ILE A 40 0.09 5.51 -15.11
C ILE A 40 0.57 5.98 -13.75
N VAL A 41 0.00 7.07 -13.22
CA VAL A 41 0.28 7.60 -11.88
C VAL A 41 0.11 6.54 -10.81
N HIS A 42 -0.98 5.76 -10.86
CA HIS A 42 -1.23 4.68 -9.92
C HIS A 42 -0.14 3.59 -9.99
N GLN A 43 0.22 3.17 -11.21
CA GLN A 43 1.23 2.15 -11.44
C GLN A 43 2.61 2.60 -10.94
N VAL A 44 3.10 3.77 -11.33
CA VAL A 44 4.43 4.24 -10.90
C VAL A 44 4.51 4.48 -9.39
N ARG A 45 3.43 4.97 -8.76
CA ARG A 45 3.35 5.09 -7.29
C ARG A 45 3.42 3.73 -6.60
N LYS A 46 2.88 2.68 -7.21
CA LYS A 46 3.00 1.29 -6.72
C LYS A 46 4.45 0.81 -6.79
N HIS A 47 5.23 1.21 -7.79
CA HIS A 47 6.66 0.93 -7.88
C HIS A 47 7.46 1.60 -6.74
N CYS A 48 7.19 2.86 -6.42
CA CYS A 48 7.80 3.51 -5.24
C CYS A 48 7.42 2.83 -3.92
N LYS A 49 6.17 2.38 -3.75
CA LYS A 49 5.76 1.61 -2.56
C LYS A 49 6.55 0.30 -2.43
N LYS A 50 6.77 -0.41 -3.53
CA LYS A 50 7.59 -1.63 -3.57
C LYS A 50 9.06 -1.34 -3.24
N LEU A 51 9.66 -0.30 -3.83
CA LEU A 51 11.04 0.14 -3.55
C LEU A 51 11.23 0.48 -2.07
N ARG A 52 10.30 1.24 -1.48
CA ARG A 52 10.31 1.53 -0.04
C ARG A 52 10.16 0.28 0.82
N GLY A 53 9.35 -0.69 0.39
CA GLY A 53 9.26 -2.00 1.04
C GLY A 53 10.57 -2.79 0.99
N LEU A 54 11.27 -2.75 -0.14
CA LEU A 54 12.59 -3.35 -0.29
C LEU A 54 13.62 -2.69 0.65
N LEU A 55 13.69 -1.36 0.67
CA LEU A 55 14.62 -0.61 1.52
C LEU A 55 14.35 -0.86 3.01
N ARG A 56 13.08 -0.92 3.42
CA ARG A 56 12.70 -1.20 4.81
C ARG A 56 13.09 -2.61 5.27
N LEU A 57 13.08 -3.58 4.35
CA LEU A 57 13.48 -4.95 4.64
C LEU A 57 14.97 -5.04 5.00
N VAL A 58 15.81 -4.26 4.30
CA VAL A 58 17.27 -4.27 4.50
C VAL A 58 17.77 -3.09 5.34
N ARG A 59 16.87 -2.24 5.86
CA ARG A 59 17.18 -0.97 6.54
C ARG A 59 18.36 -1.07 7.52
N PRO A 60 18.43 -2.04 8.45
CA PRO A 60 19.53 -2.09 9.39
C PRO A 60 20.88 -2.32 8.72
N ALA A 61 20.92 -3.14 7.67
CA ALA A 61 22.14 -3.47 6.93
C ALA A 61 22.51 -2.42 5.87
N LEU A 62 21.55 -1.62 5.41
CA LEU A 62 21.78 -0.53 4.45
C LEU A 62 22.30 0.75 5.12
N GLY A 63 22.18 0.86 6.45
CA GLY A 63 22.76 1.97 7.21
C GLY A 63 22.22 3.33 6.81
N LYS A 64 23.12 4.32 6.65
CA LYS A 64 22.76 5.73 6.38
C LYS A 64 22.04 5.90 5.04
N THR A 65 22.41 5.14 4.01
CA THR A 65 21.80 5.17 2.67
C THR A 65 20.29 4.89 2.70
N TYR A 66 19.79 4.14 3.70
CA TYR A 66 18.36 3.89 3.83
C TYR A 66 17.53 5.18 3.93
N ALA A 67 17.97 6.15 4.74
CA ALA A 67 17.16 7.32 5.04
C ALA A 67 16.96 8.18 3.79
N GLU A 68 18.06 8.46 3.08
CA GLU A 68 18.11 9.22 1.84
C GLU A 68 17.24 8.55 0.76
N GLU A 69 17.46 7.27 0.47
CA GLU A 69 16.73 6.61 -0.63
C GLU A 69 15.25 6.38 -0.30
N ASN A 70 14.91 6.06 0.95
CA ASN A 70 13.50 5.94 1.33
C ASN A 70 12.78 7.30 1.28
N ALA A 71 13.45 8.41 1.59
CA ALA A 71 12.91 9.76 1.45
C ALA A 71 12.71 10.11 -0.03
N HIS A 72 13.71 9.87 -0.87
CA HIS A 72 13.66 10.07 -2.32
C HIS A 72 12.44 9.41 -2.96
N PHE A 73 12.23 8.10 -2.75
CA PHE A 73 11.06 7.40 -3.32
C PHE A 73 9.73 7.81 -2.68
N ARG A 74 9.73 8.34 -1.45
CA ARG A 74 8.52 8.87 -0.81
C ARG A 74 8.13 10.18 -1.47
N GLU A 75 9.09 11.08 -1.67
CA GLU A 75 8.89 12.41 -2.24
C GLU A 75 8.49 12.34 -3.71
N ALA A 76 9.14 11.47 -4.49
CA ALA A 76 8.74 11.18 -5.87
C ALA A 76 7.26 10.76 -5.96
N ALA A 77 6.83 9.86 -5.07
CA ALA A 77 5.46 9.38 -5.06
C ALA A 77 4.44 10.40 -4.50
N SER A 78 4.87 11.39 -3.70
CA SER A 78 4.00 12.45 -3.18
C SER A 78 3.85 13.60 -4.16
N GLN A 79 4.82 13.88 -5.02
CA GLN A 79 4.62 14.87 -6.08
C GLN A 79 3.49 14.45 -7.02
N LEU A 80 3.37 13.16 -7.28
CA LEU A 80 2.25 12.57 -8.02
C LEU A 80 0.92 12.51 -7.23
N SER A 81 0.88 12.99 -5.98
CA SER A 81 -0.35 12.92 -5.16
C SER A 81 -1.28 14.11 -5.31
N GLN A 82 -1.05 15.01 -6.28
CA GLN A 82 -2.01 16.06 -6.65
C GLN A 82 -2.98 15.62 -7.75
N ALA A 83 -3.81 14.65 -7.41
CA ALA A 83 -5.18 14.56 -7.88
C ALA A 83 -5.93 13.88 -6.73
N ARG A 84 -6.96 14.56 -6.21
CA ARG A 84 -7.83 13.96 -5.19
C ARG A 84 -8.34 12.64 -5.76
N ASP A 85 -8.38 11.61 -4.92
CA ASP A 85 -8.67 10.23 -5.30
C ASP A 85 -10.17 10.03 -5.61
N ALA A 86 -10.75 10.90 -6.46
CA ALA A 86 -12.15 10.91 -6.82
C ALA A 86 -12.55 9.60 -7.52
N ALA A 87 -11.63 9.00 -8.28
CA ALA A 87 -11.83 7.66 -8.83
C ALA A 87 -11.84 6.57 -7.75
N THR A 88 -10.93 6.62 -6.76
CA THR A 88 -10.99 5.66 -5.63
C THR A 88 -12.24 5.85 -4.79
N VAL A 89 -12.68 7.10 -4.57
CA VAL A 89 -13.94 7.36 -3.85
C VAL A 89 -15.15 6.83 -4.64
N LEU A 90 -15.22 7.06 -5.95
CA LEU A 90 -16.28 6.51 -6.80
C LEU A 90 -16.24 4.97 -6.83
N THR A 91 -15.04 4.39 -6.90
CA THR A 91 -14.85 2.93 -6.83
C THR A 91 -15.31 2.38 -5.48
N ALA A 92 -15.02 3.07 -4.38
CA ALA A 92 -15.46 2.68 -3.05
C ALA A 92 -16.99 2.76 -2.93
N PHE A 93 -17.58 3.81 -3.50
CA PHE A 93 -19.04 3.98 -3.59
C PHE A 93 -19.68 2.84 -4.39
N ASP A 94 -19.18 2.54 -5.59
CA ASP A 94 -19.73 1.49 -6.45
C ASP A 94 -19.60 0.12 -5.76
N LYS A 95 -18.45 -0.20 -5.16
CA LYS A 95 -18.26 -1.42 -4.35
C LYS A 95 -19.26 -1.52 -3.18
N LEU A 96 -19.52 -0.41 -2.49
CA LEU A 96 -20.45 -0.36 -1.37
C LEU A 96 -21.88 -0.62 -1.85
N ARG A 97 -22.31 0.07 -2.92
CA ARG A 97 -23.61 -0.14 -3.55
C ARG A 97 -23.77 -1.60 -3.97
N ASP A 98 -22.79 -2.16 -4.66
CA ASP A 98 -22.83 -3.54 -5.16
C ASP A 98 -22.89 -4.55 -4.00
N HIS A 99 -22.22 -4.28 -2.88
CA HIS A 99 -22.30 -5.10 -1.67
C HIS A 99 -23.71 -5.15 -1.07
N PHE A 100 -24.47 -4.05 -1.17
CA PHE A 100 -25.82 -3.92 -0.64
C PHE A 100 -26.90 -3.93 -1.73
N ALA A 101 -26.60 -4.40 -2.95
CA ALA A 101 -27.50 -4.31 -4.10
C ALA A 101 -28.86 -5.01 -3.87
N GLN A 102 -28.92 -6.03 -3.02
CA GLN A 102 -30.16 -6.73 -2.66
C GLN A 102 -31.04 -5.97 -1.66
N LEU A 103 -30.48 -4.98 -0.97
CA LEU A 103 -31.17 -4.18 0.05
C LEU A 103 -31.49 -2.76 -0.42
N LEU A 104 -31.09 -2.41 -1.64
CA LEU A 104 -31.20 -1.06 -2.19
C LEU A 104 -32.02 -1.06 -3.47
N GLU A 105 -32.93 -0.09 -3.56
CA GLU A 105 -33.49 0.29 -4.85
C GLU A 105 -32.39 0.84 -5.75
N PRO A 106 -32.37 0.50 -7.07
CA PRO A 106 -31.32 0.95 -7.99
C PRO A 106 -31.11 2.47 -8.02
N SER A 107 -32.17 3.25 -7.74
CA SER A 107 -32.16 4.71 -7.75
C SER A 107 -31.79 5.36 -6.41
N ALA A 108 -31.74 4.60 -5.30
CA ALA A 108 -31.65 5.14 -3.94
C ALA A 108 -30.42 6.04 -3.72
N LEU A 109 -29.31 5.77 -4.42
CA LEU A 109 -28.05 6.51 -4.32
C LEU A 109 -27.63 7.17 -5.65
N ALA A 110 -28.52 7.23 -6.65
CA ALA A 110 -28.18 7.69 -8.00
C ALA A 110 -27.72 9.16 -8.04
N ALA A 111 -28.38 10.04 -7.28
CA ALA A 111 -28.00 11.46 -7.21
C ALA A 111 -26.60 11.67 -6.60
N ILE A 112 -26.26 10.90 -5.56
CA ILE A 112 -24.93 10.93 -4.94
C ILE A 112 -23.88 10.46 -5.94
N ARG A 113 -24.15 9.36 -6.66
CA ARG A 113 -23.26 8.84 -7.70
C ARG A 113 -22.99 9.89 -8.79
N ALA A 114 -24.03 10.54 -9.29
CA ALA A 114 -23.91 11.59 -10.30
C ALA A 114 -23.03 12.76 -9.80
N THR A 115 -23.21 13.17 -8.54
CA THR A 115 -22.39 14.22 -7.92
C THR A 115 -20.90 13.83 -7.85
N LEU A 116 -20.62 12.58 -7.47
CA LEU A 116 -19.25 12.04 -7.44
C LEU A 116 -18.63 11.98 -8.85
N GLU A 117 -19.40 11.58 -9.87
CA GLU A 117 -18.95 11.56 -11.26
C GLU A 117 -18.66 12.95 -11.80
N THR A 118 -19.54 13.93 -11.57
CA THR A 118 -19.31 15.32 -11.94
C THR A 118 -18.03 15.85 -11.30
N ARG A 119 -17.84 15.60 -9.99
CA ARG A 119 -16.63 16.02 -9.27
C ARG A 119 -15.37 15.36 -9.82
N ARG A 120 -15.41 14.06 -10.14
CA ARG A 120 -14.29 13.34 -10.78
C ARG A 120 -13.94 13.98 -12.12
N ASN A 121 -14.94 14.26 -12.97
CA ASN A 121 -14.71 14.85 -14.29
C ASN A 121 -14.17 16.28 -14.20
N GLN A 122 -14.64 17.09 -13.24
CA GLN A 122 -14.09 18.43 -12.97
C GLN A 122 -12.62 18.38 -12.55
N ILE A 123 -12.26 17.42 -11.68
CA ILE A 123 -10.87 17.22 -11.26
C ILE A 123 -10.00 16.78 -12.43
N ALA A 124 -10.46 15.83 -13.24
CA ALA A 124 -9.75 15.37 -14.43
C ALA A 124 -9.54 16.50 -15.45
N ALA A 125 -10.50 17.41 -15.60
CA ALA A 125 -10.36 18.57 -16.49
C ALA A 125 -9.33 19.62 -15.99
N ALA A 126 -9.00 19.63 -14.70
CA ALA A 126 -8.01 20.54 -14.11
C ALA A 126 -6.56 19.98 -14.18
N GLU A 127 -6.33 18.85 -14.84
CA GLU A 127 -5.06 18.09 -14.85
C GLU A 127 -3.93 18.66 -15.73
N GLY A 128 -3.86 19.98 -15.91
CA GLY A 128 -2.81 20.63 -16.73
C GLY A 128 -1.36 20.41 -16.26
N ASP A 129 -1.14 19.82 -15.08
CA ASP A 129 0.18 19.60 -14.44
C ASP A 129 0.59 18.10 -14.36
N VAL A 130 -0.24 17.16 -14.80
CA VAL A 130 0.10 15.72 -14.65
C VAL A 130 1.35 15.34 -15.44
N ASP A 131 1.46 15.79 -16.69
CA ASP A 131 2.63 15.46 -17.53
C ASP A 131 3.92 16.08 -16.98
N GLN A 132 3.88 17.30 -16.43
CA GLN A 132 5.04 17.93 -15.80
C GLN A 132 5.50 17.15 -14.56
N ARG A 133 4.56 16.69 -13.73
CA ARG A 133 4.87 15.86 -12.56
C ARG A 133 5.40 14.48 -12.94
N LEU A 134 4.88 13.87 -14.00
CA LEU A 134 5.41 12.62 -14.54
C LEU A 134 6.84 12.80 -15.07
N ALA A 135 7.14 13.90 -15.76
CA ALA A 135 8.50 14.22 -16.21
C ALA A 135 9.45 14.45 -15.02
N ALA A 136 9.01 15.16 -13.97
CA ALA A 136 9.78 15.35 -12.75
C ALA A 136 10.05 14.02 -12.01
N PHE A 137 9.03 13.16 -11.95
CA PHE A 137 9.14 11.82 -11.40
C PHE A 137 10.14 10.96 -12.20
N GLU A 138 10.09 11.02 -13.54
CA GLU A 138 11.02 10.31 -14.41
C GLU A 138 12.47 10.72 -14.13
N LYS A 139 12.74 12.02 -14.05
CA LYS A 139 14.07 12.56 -13.70
C LYS A 139 14.56 12.01 -12.35
N GLN A 140 13.68 11.96 -11.35
CA GLN A 140 14.02 11.41 -10.03
C GLN A 140 14.29 9.90 -10.08
N MET A 141 13.54 9.14 -10.89
CA MET A 141 13.77 7.70 -11.06
C MET A 141 15.11 7.43 -11.76
N ARG A 142 15.47 8.22 -12.77
CA ARG A 142 16.78 8.13 -13.46
C ARG A 142 17.93 8.42 -12.49
N ALA A 143 17.83 9.49 -11.71
CA ALA A 143 18.84 9.82 -10.70
C ALA A 143 18.99 8.73 -9.62
N ALA A 144 17.89 8.11 -9.17
CA ALA A 144 17.96 6.98 -8.24
C ALA A 144 18.60 5.74 -8.88
N ARG A 145 18.34 5.50 -10.17
CA ARG A 145 18.91 4.39 -10.91
C ARG A 145 20.43 4.40 -10.89
N GLU A 146 21.04 5.56 -11.07
CA GLU A 146 22.50 5.76 -11.06
C GLU A 146 23.13 5.40 -9.71
N ARG A 147 22.46 5.74 -8.60
CA ARG A 147 22.97 5.49 -7.24
C ARG A 147 22.87 4.04 -6.78
N ILE A 148 22.03 3.20 -7.40
CA ILE A 148 21.85 1.79 -6.96
C ILE A 148 23.16 1.00 -7.03
N GLY A 149 24.05 1.32 -7.97
CA GLY A 149 25.37 0.71 -8.09
C GLY A 149 26.22 0.80 -6.82
N ASP A 150 25.99 1.85 -6.02
CA ASP A 150 26.77 2.15 -4.82
C ASP A 150 26.14 1.59 -3.54
N TRP A 151 24.89 1.11 -3.59
CA TRP A 151 24.23 0.54 -2.42
C TRP A 151 24.98 -0.69 -1.92
N LYS A 152 25.40 -0.66 -0.65
CA LYS A 152 26.15 -1.75 -0.01
C LYS A 152 25.47 -2.14 1.30
N LEU A 153 25.23 -3.43 1.47
CA LEU A 153 24.79 -4.00 2.74
C LEU A 153 26.00 -4.37 3.60
N SER A 154 26.00 -3.94 4.86
CA SER A 154 27.01 -4.33 5.85
C SER A 154 26.92 -5.81 6.25
N GLU A 155 25.74 -6.40 6.10
CA GLU A 155 25.42 -7.76 6.52
C GLU A 155 25.22 -8.72 5.34
N LYS A 156 25.41 -10.02 5.60
CA LYS A 156 25.20 -11.09 4.61
C LYS A 156 24.16 -12.10 5.09
N GLY A 157 23.54 -12.80 4.14
CA GLY A 157 22.59 -13.88 4.45
C GLY A 157 21.36 -13.38 5.20
N PHE A 158 20.86 -14.15 6.16
CA PHE A 158 19.67 -13.76 6.93
C PHE A 158 19.84 -12.44 7.69
N ALA A 159 21.05 -12.11 8.16
CA ALA A 159 21.31 -10.88 8.90
C ALA A 159 20.99 -9.61 8.08
N ALA A 160 21.11 -9.69 6.75
CA ALA A 160 20.75 -8.60 5.84
C ALA A 160 19.25 -8.27 5.82
N PHE A 161 18.39 -9.21 6.21
CA PHE A 161 16.92 -9.08 6.11
C PHE A 161 16.23 -9.11 7.47
N GLY A 162 16.73 -9.91 8.41
CA GLY A 162 16.04 -10.27 9.64
C GLY A 162 15.68 -9.07 10.51
N GLY A 163 16.57 -8.09 10.61
CA GLY A 163 16.32 -6.89 11.40
C GLY A 163 15.20 -6.01 10.83
N GLY A 164 15.19 -5.76 9.52
CA GLY A 164 14.13 -4.97 8.88
C GLY A 164 12.80 -5.73 8.84
N PHE A 165 12.84 -7.05 8.65
CA PHE A 165 11.66 -7.91 8.78
C PHE A 165 11.06 -7.82 10.19
N LYS A 166 11.86 -8.02 11.25
CA LYS A 166 11.43 -7.92 12.65
C LYS A 166 10.79 -6.56 12.92
N LYS A 167 11.45 -5.48 12.52
CA LYS A 167 10.99 -4.11 12.78
C LYS A 167 9.65 -3.81 12.11
N THR A 168 9.47 -4.20 10.84
CA THR A 168 8.20 -4.00 10.14
C THR A 168 7.08 -4.85 10.73
N TYR A 169 7.36 -6.09 11.09
CA TYR A 169 6.38 -6.96 11.75
C TYR A 169 5.95 -6.41 13.11
N GLN A 170 6.91 -5.97 13.92
CA GLN A 170 6.66 -5.38 15.24
C GLN A 170 5.78 -4.13 15.12
N ALA A 171 6.12 -3.20 14.22
CA ALA A 171 5.32 -1.99 14.02
C ALA A 171 3.89 -2.31 13.54
N GLY A 172 3.71 -3.36 12.72
CA GLY A 172 2.37 -3.82 12.33
C GLY A 172 1.57 -4.42 13.47
N ARG A 173 2.24 -5.12 14.41
CA ARG A 173 1.61 -5.66 15.62
C ARG A 173 1.24 -4.54 16.59
N GLU A 174 2.10 -3.56 16.79
CA GLU A 174 1.86 -2.39 17.66
C GLU A 174 0.71 -1.54 17.10
N ALA A 175 0.73 -1.22 15.80
CA ALA A 175 -0.35 -0.48 15.15
C ALA A 175 -1.70 -1.21 15.21
N MET A 176 -1.69 -2.55 15.16
CA MET A 176 -2.90 -3.34 15.39
C MET A 176 -3.45 -3.15 16.81
N GLN A 177 -2.59 -3.15 17.84
CA GLN A 177 -3.04 -2.95 19.22
C GLN A 177 -3.66 -1.56 19.40
N VAL A 178 -2.98 -0.52 18.89
CA VAL A 178 -3.52 0.84 18.91
C VAL A 178 -4.87 0.93 18.20
N ALA A 179 -5.03 0.28 17.04
CA ALA A 179 -6.30 0.25 16.32
C ALA A 179 -7.38 -0.59 17.01
N LEU A 180 -7.00 -1.63 17.77
CA LEU A 180 -7.93 -2.43 18.59
C LEU A 180 -8.50 -1.61 19.75
N ASP A 181 -7.65 -0.82 20.40
CA ASP A 181 -8.04 0.04 21.52
C ASP A 181 -8.86 1.24 21.03
N GLU A 182 -8.48 1.81 19.89
CA GLU A 182 -9.12 3.00 19.33
C GLU A 182 -9.21 2.89 17.78
N PRO A 183 -10.31 2.37 17.21
CA PRO A 183 -10.46 2.08 15.78
C PRO A 183 -10.76 3.33 14.94
N THR A 184 -9.95 4.38 15.09
CA THR A 184 -10.06 5.59 14.26
C THR A 184 -9.58 5.33 12.84
N ALA A 185 -10.08 6.12 11.88
CA ALA A 185 -9.61 6.05 10.49
C ALA A 185 -8.08 6.26 10.38
N HIS A 186 -7.50 7.08 11.27
CA HIS A 186 -6.06 7.28 11.35
C HIS A 186 -5.35 5.99 11.80
N ASN A 187 -5.75 5.39 12.93
CA ASN A 187 -5.09 4.21 13.49
C ASN A 187 -5.21 2.99 12.56
N LEU A 188 -6.37 2.79 11.94
CA LEU A 188 -6.58 1.74 10.93
C LEU A 188 -5.72 1.97 9.68
N HIS A 189 -5.56 3.22 9.24
CA HIS A 189 -4.66 3.56 8.13
C HIS A 189 -3.18 3.34 8.47
N GLU A 190 -2.74 3.70 9.69
CA GLU A 190 -1.39 3.39 10.16
C GLU A 190 -1.14 1.89 10.14
N TRP A 191 -2.07 1.10 10.69
CA TRP A 191 -1.98 -0.35 10.67
C TRP A 191 -1.91 -0.91 9.26
N ARG A 192 -2.75 -0.40 8.35
CA ARG A 192 -2.73 -0.78 6.92
C ARG A 192 -1.37 -0.56 6.29
N LYS A 193 -0.72 0.58 6.55
CA LYS A 193 0.62 0.87 6.01
C LYS A 193 1.59 -0.23 6.41
N HIS A 194 1.62 -0.60 7.69
CA HIS A 194 2.51 -1.65 8.19
C HIS A 194 2.17 -3.04 7.64
N ALA A 195 0.89 -3.42 7.58
CA ALA A 195 0.45 -4.67 6.95
C ALA A 195 0.93 -4.77 5.50
N LYS A 196 0.84 -3.67 4.74
CA LYS A 196 1.32 -3.60 3.34
C LYS A 196 2.83 -3.74 3.22
N TYR A 197 3.61 -3.14 4.12
CA TYR A 197 5.07 -3.35 4.13
C TYR A 197 5.44 -4.79 4.48
N HIS A 198 4.76 -5.40 5.45
CA HIS A 198 4.97 -6.80 5.80
C HIS A 198 4.62 -7.72 4.63
N TRP A 199 3.52 -7.43 3.91
CA TRP A 199 3.17 -8.13 2.67
C TRP A 199 4.28 -8.04 1.61
N TYR A 200 4.87 -6.86 1.40
CA TYR A 200 6.02 -6.71 0.50
C TYR A 200 7.23 -7.53 0.96
N HIS A 201 7.54 -7.54 2.24
CA HIS A 201 8.65 -8.34 2.78
C HIS A 201 8.44 -9.84 2.55
N VAL A 202 7.24 -10.34 2.84
CA VAL A 202 6.88 -11.75 2.60
C VAL A 202 6.95 -12.09 1.12
N ARG A 203 6.52 -11.18 0.23
CA ARG A 203 6.68 -11.36 -1.22
C ARG A 203 8.15 -11.42 -1.65
N LEU A 204 8.96 -10.48 -1.18
CA LEU A 204 10.39 -10.42 -1.49
C LEU A 204 11.10 -11.72 -1.09
N LEU A 205 10.72 -12.29 0.05
CA LEU A 205 11.39 -13.44 0.63
C LEU A 205 10.70 -14.80 0.32
N VAL A 206 9.62 -14.82 -0.48
CA VAL A 206 8.79 -16.02 -0.66
C VAL A 206 9.55 -17.22 -1.21
N GLN A 207 10.59 -17.00 -2.03
CA GLN A 207 11.38 -18.08 -2.61
C GLN A 207 12.33 -18.75 -1.62
N MET A 208 12.73 -18.03 -0.56
CA MET A 208 13.58 -18.55 0.51
C MET A 208 12.79 -19.32 1.57
N TRP A 209 11.50 -19.01 1.77
CA TRP A 209 10.63 -19.71 2.74
C TRP A 209 9.25 -20.07 2.15
N PRO A 210 9.17 -20.89 1.08
CA PRO A 210 7.92 -21.12 0.34
C PRO A 210 6.82 -21.73 1.19
N LYS A 211 7.13 -22.68 2.08
CA LYS A 211 6.14 -23.33 2.95
C LYS A 211 5.48 -22.35 3.92
N ASN A 212 6.25 -21.43 4.51
CA ASN A 212 5.71 -20.49 5.50
C ASN A 212 5.06 -19.26 4.86
N PHE A 213 5.57 -18.82 3.71
CA PHE A 213 5.24 -17.51 3.18
C PHE A 213 4.11 -17.54 2.17
N LYS A 214 3.76 -18.68 1.55
CA LYS A 214 2.60 -18.75 0.65
C LYS A 214 1.28 -18.41 1.37
N GLY A 215 1.00 -19.06 2.50
CA GLY A 215 -0.19 -18.79 3.32
C GLY A 215 -0.18 -17.38 3.89
N ARG A 216 0.92 -17.00 4.57
CA ARG A 216 1.10 -15.66 5.14
C ARG A 216 0.98 -14.54 4.12
N ARG A 217 1.46 -14.73 2.88
CA ARG A 217 1.32 -13.74 1.79
C ARG A 217 -0.14 -13.50 1.42
N ARG A 218 -0.95 -14.57 1.38
CA ARG A 218 -2.39 -14.48 1.07
C ARG A 218 -3.12 -13.74 2.19
N GLN A 219 -2.90 -14.16 3.44
CA GLN A 219 -3.49 -13.52 4.62
C GLN A 219 -3.08 -12.03 4.73
N LEU A 220 -1.82 -11.68 4.49
CA LEU A 220 -1.40 -10.28 4.51
C LEU A 220 -1.96 -9.45 3.35
N LYS A 221 -2.20 -10.07 2.19
CA LYS A 221 -2.91 -9.40 1.09
C LYS A 221 -4.33 -9.09 1.52
N GLU A 222 -5.04 -10.09 2.00
CA GLU A 222 -6.42 -9.98 2.49
C GLU A 222 -6.54 -8.92 3.59
N LEU A 223 -5.66 -8.94 4.60
CA LEU A 223 -5.63 -7.90 5.63
C LEU A 223 -5.42 -6.49 5.05
N ALA A 224 -4.49 -6.34 4.10
CA ALA A 224 -4.21 -5.04 3.49
C ALA A 224 -5.35 -4.55 2.56
N ASP A 225 -6.12 -5.47 1.99
CA ASP A 225 -7.31 -5.19 1.18
C ASP A 225 -8.48 -4.80 2.09
N LEU A 226 -8.77 -5.55 3.16
CA LEU A 226 -9.81 -5.23 4.16
C LEU A 226 -9.62 -3.82 4.76
N LEU A 227 -8.40 -3.54 5.24
CA LEU A 227 -8.05 -2.22 5.76
C LEU A 227 -8.01 -1.15 4.65
N GLY A 228 -7.81 -1.56 3.40
CA GLY A 228 -7.89 -0.68 2.24
C GLY A 228 -9.30 -0.24 1.94
N ASP A 229 -10.23 -1.18 1.87
CA ASP A 229 -11.64 -0.89 1.65
C ASP A 229 -12.20 -0.03 2.81
N ASP A 230 -11.81 -0.27 4.07
CA ASP A 230 -12.19 0.61 5.19
C ASP A 230 -11.68 2.04 5.00
N HIS A 231 -10.42 2.20 4.62
CA HIS A 231 -9.82 3.52 4.39
C HIS A 231 -10.52 4.25 3.24
N ASP A 232 -10.84 3.54 2.16
CA ASP A 232 -11.52 4.12 1.01
C ASP A 232 -12.96 4.56 1.38
N LEU A 233 -13.65 3.80 2.24
CA LEU A 233 -14.96 4.19 2.80
C LEU A 233 -14.88 5.37 3.78
N ALA A 234 -13.83 5.44 4.61
CA ALA A 234 -13.60 6.60 5.48
C ALA A 234 -13.35 7.88 4.65
N ASN A 235 -12.61 7.77 3.55
CA ASN A 235 -12.39 8.87 2.61
C ASN A 235 -13.68 9.27 1.90
N LEU A 236 -14.49 8.30 1.44
CA LEU A 236 -15.81 8.56 0.85
C LEU A 236 -16.68 9.35 1.82
N ARG A 237 -16.81 8.90 3.07
CA ARG A 237 -17.58 9.60 4.12
C ARG A 237 -17.11 11.05 4.29
N GLY A 238 -15.80 11.26 4.44
CA GLY A 238 -15.24 12.60 4.60
C GLY A 238 -15.44 13.51 3.39
N LEU A 239 -15.51 12.95 2.18
CA LEU A 239 -15.71 13.72 0.95
C LEU A 239 -17.15 14.23 0.78
N ILE A 240 -18.14 13.44 1.22
CA ILE A 240 -19.57 13.69 1.03
C ILE A 240 -20.25 14.32 2.25
N THR A 241 -19.54 14.48 3.37
CA THR A 241 -20.09 15.14 4.57
C THR A 241 -20.31 16.62 4.26
N PRO A 242 -21.56 17.12 4.26
CA PRO A 242 -21.84 18.54 4.03
C PRO A 242 -21.27 19.38 5.18
N ALA A 243 -20.78 20.59 4.89
CA ALA A 243 -20.19 21.45 5.91
C ALA A 243 -21.23 22.01 6.90
N GLU A 244 -22.43 22.38 6.43
CA GLU A 244 -23.39 23.17 7.23
C GLU A 244 -24.88 22.88 6.92
N ALA A 245 -25.21 21.87 6.11
CA ALA A 245 -26.59 21.56 5.71
C ALA A 245 -27.14 20.28 6.36
N PRO A 246 -28.46 20.18 6.63
CA PRO A 246 -29.10 18.93 7.00
C PRO A 246 -28.81 17.83 5.99
N LEU A 247 -28.66 16.59 6.47
CA LEU A 247 -28.45 15.46 5.58
C LEU A 247 -29.75 15.12 4.85
N GLU A 248 -29.71 15.09 3.53
CA GLU A 248 -30.79 14.48 2.75
C GLU A 248 -30.90 12.99 3.09
N PRO A 249 -32.10 12.38 3.00
CA PRO A 249 -32.32 10.96 3.35
C PRO A 249 -31.35 9.99 2.66
N ALA A 250 -30.94 10.28 1.42
CA ALA A 250 -29.96 9.47 0.69
C ALA A 250 -28.56 9.49 1.33
N HIS A 251 -28.15 10.61 1.94
CA HIS A 251 -26.87 10.71 2.65
C HIS A 251 -26.92 9.96 3.98
N GLU A 252 -28.03 10.05 4.71
CA GLU A 252 -28.22 9.28 5.95
C GLU A 252 -28.17 7.77 5.67
N LEU A 253 -28.88 7.32 4.63
CA LEU A 253 -28.81 5.95 4.16
C LEU A 253 -27.38 5.54 3.81
N LEU A 254 -26.68 6.33 2.99
CA LEU A 254 -25.30 6.04 2.62
C LEU A 254 -24.36 5.96 3.83
N PHE A 255 -24.50 6.84 4.82
CA PHE A 255 -23.71 6.79 6.04
C PHE A 255 -23.99 5.55 6.87
N ALA A 256 -25.26 5.13 6.99
CA ALA A 256 -25.62 3.89 7.66
C ALA A 256 -24.98 2.67 6.98
N LEU A 257 -24.99 2.61 5.63
CA LEU A 257 -24.35 1.55 4.86
C LEU A 257 -22.82 1.56 5.03
N ILE A 258 -22.19 2.74 4.99
CA ILE A 258 -20.76 2.90 5.25
C ILE A 258 -20.42 2.34 6.63
N ASP A 259 -21.15 2.74 7.67
CA ASP A 259 -20.86 2.32 9.05
C ASP A 259 -21.06 0.81 9.23
N GLN A 260 -22.12 0.25 8.66
CA GLN A 260 -22.33 -1.19 8.64
C GLN A 260 -21.19 -1.92 7.95
N ARG A 261 -20.79 -1.49 6.75
CA ARG A 261 -19.70 -2.13 6.01
C ARG A 261 -18.37 -2.02 6.76
N ARG A 262 -18.04 -0.84 7.29
CA ARG A 262 -16.80 -0.62 8.06
C ARG A 262 -16.73 -1.53 9.29
N ARG A 263 -17.83 -1.71 10.04
CA ARG A 263 -17.89 -2.68 11.16
C ARG A 263 -17.50 -4.10 10.72
N THR A 264 -18.10 -4.60 9.62
CA THR A 264 -17.78 -5.95 9.11
C THR A 264 -16.33 -6.08 8.64
N LEU A 265 -15.77 -5.03 8.03
CA LEU A 265 -14.37 -4.99 7.61
C LEU A 265 -13.42 -5.00 8.81
N HIS A 266 -13.77 -4.27 9.89
CA HIS A 266 -12.99 -4.22 11.13
C HIS A 266 -12.95 -5.59 11.79
N GLU A 267 -14.11 -6.24 11.96
CA GLU A 267 -14.21 -7.58 12.56
C GLU A 267 -13.31 -8.59 11.83
N ALA A 268 -13.43 -8.66 10.50
CA ALA A 268 -12.60 -9.52 9.67
C ALA A 268 -11.11 -9.17 9.75
N ALA A 269 -10.77 -7.87 9.68
CA ALA A 269 -9.38 -7.41 9.74
C ALA A 269 -8.75 -7.75 11.09
N PHE A 270 -9.43 -7.51 12.20
CA PHE A 270 -8.93 -7.81 13.55
C PHE A 270 -8.80 -9.30 13.83
N ALA A 271 -9.75 -10.12 13.38
CA ALA A 271 -9.62 -11.58 13.48
C ALA A 271 -8.36 -12.07 12.75
N LEU A 272 -8.19 -11.68 11.49
CA LEU A 272 -7.04 -12.06 10.67
C LEU A 272 -5.72 -11.47 11.21
N GLY A 273 -5.78 -10.24 11.73
CA GLY A 273 -4.67 -9.56 12.39
C GLY A 273 -4.16 -10.33 13.60
N LYS A 274 -5.05 -10.73 14.51
CA LYS A 274 -4.71 -11.50 15.71
C LYS A 274 -3.99 -12.81 15.35
N GLU A 275 -4.44 -13.51 14.32
CA GLU A 275 -3.75 -14.71 13.81
C GLU A 275 -2.36 -14.39 13.23
N LEU A 276 -2.27 -13.38 12.35
CA LEU A 276 -1.02 -13.00 11.68
C LEU A 276 0.05 -12.51 12.65
N TYR A 277 -0.36 -11.81 13.71
CA TYR A 277 0.49 -11.16 14.72
C TYR A 277 0.58 -11.94 16.05
N ALA A 278 0.12 -13.20 16.10
CA ALA A 278 0.11 -14.03 17.31
C ALA A 278 1.51 -14.33 17.88
N ALA A 279 2.53 -14.47 17.02
CA ALA A 279 3.89 -14.74 17.46
C ALA A 279 4.59 -13.44 17.90
N SER A 280 5.44 -13.50 18.92
CA SER A 280 6.32 -12.36 19.21
C SER A 280 7.30 -12.11 18.04
N PRO A 281 7.72 -10.85 17.79
CA PRO A 281 8.67 -10.53 16.73
C PRO A 281 9.97 -11.35 16.79
N ASP A 282 10.45 -11.64 18.01
CA ASP A 282 11.62 -12.48 18.25
C ASP A 282 11.40 -13.95 17.95
N LYS A 283 10.23 -14.50 18.30
CA LYS A 283 9.90 -15.89 17.97
C LYS A 283 9.84 -16.09 16.46
N LEU A 284 9.12 -15.21 15.76
CA LEU A 284 8.98 -15.30 14.29
C LEU A 284 10.34 -15.17 13.59
N THR A 285 11.15 -14.17 13.95
CA THR A 285 12.45 -13.94 13.33
C THR A 285 13.43 -15.09 13.61
N ARG A 286 13.44 -15.65 14.83
CA ARG A 286 14.27 -16.84 15.16
C ARG A 286 13.86 -18.07 14.35
N GLN A 287 12.56 -18.31 14.17
CA GLN A 287 12.07 -19.43 13.34
C GLN A 287 12.53 -19.30 11.89
N LEU A 288 12.44 -18.09 11.31
CA LEU A 288 12.91 -17.83 9.95
C LEU A 288 14.42 -18.02 9.83
N LYS A 289 15.21 -17.54 10.82
CA LYS A 289 16.66 -17.76 10.87
C LYS A 289 17.02 -19.24 10.87
N LYS A 290 16.35 -20.05 11.70
CA LYS A 290 16.60 -21.51 11.81
C LYS A 290 16.34 -22.25 10.49
N GLN A 291 15.38 -21.77 9.71
CA GLN A 291 14.99 -22.38 8.44
C GLN A 291 15.73 -21.79 7.24
N TYR A 292 16.55 -20.76 7.45
CA TYR A 292 17.39 -20.19 6.41
C TYR A 292 18.50 -21.18 6.06
N ARG A 293 18.35 -21.89 4.95
CA ARG A 293 19.38 -22.74 4.37
C ARG A 293 20.12 -21.94 3.31
N ARG A 294 21.43 -21.77 3.48
CA ARG A 294 22.32 -21.29 2.40
C ARG A 294 22.65 -22.46 1.50
#